data_AF-A0AAN4TDC0-F1
#
_entry.id   AF-A0AAN4TDC0-F1
#
_cell.length_a   1.000
_cell.length_b   1.000
_cell.length_c   1.000
_cell.angle_alpha   90.00
_cell.angle_beta   90.00
_cell.angle_gamma   90.00
#
_symmetry.space_group_name_H-M   'P 1'
#
loop_
_entity.id
_entity.type
_entity.pdbx_description
1 polymer ?
#
loop_
_entity_poly.entity_id
_entity_poly.type
_entity_poly.pdbx_seq_one_letter_code
_entity_poly.pdbx_strand_id
1 'polypeptide(L)'
;MAPKTLTDNHPVVLSLRTAALLTSAAGFISLAWSITHHEGISDDGAGSINSVVLGTIAYAFLWSLVALTIRLIPRRIHPGIYLAFDMIAFLANAITGSIGLAVLAPVMEGGYSCYSTGCDGDAVLRVEIFAYVVVFVNVVVHLMLVVWASWACHTERRGKRTGKNGLEEIEL
;
A
#
# COMPACT_ATOMS: atom_id res chain seq x y z
N MET A 1 6.36 -22.79 -29.34
CA MET A 1 6.76 -21.43 -28.92
C MET A 1 6.62 -21.38 -27.40
N ALA A 2 7.73 -21.37 -26.66
CA ALA A 2 7.67 -21.43 -25.19
C ALA A 2 6.86 -20.23 -24.66
N PRO A 3 5.88 -20.42 -23.76
CA PRO A 3 5.18 -19.30 -23.15
C PRO A 3 6.24 -18.43 -22.50
N LYS A 4 6.30 -17.14 -22.87
CA LYS A 4 7.09 -16.15 -22.17
C LYS A 4 6.59 -16.16 -20.73
N THR A 5 7.27 -16.92 -19.87
CA THR A 5 7.05 -16.89 -18.43
C THR A 5 7.19 -15.44 -18.04
N LEU A 6 6.10 -14.84 -17.54
CA LEU A 6 6.13 -13.55 -16.90
C LEU A 6 7.20 -13.65 -15.81
N THR A 7 8.38 -13.13 -16.07
CA THR A 7 9.50 -13.27 -15.14
C THR A 7 9.13 -12.43 -13.92
N ASP A 8 8.94 -13.10 -12.78
CA ASP A 8 8.66 -12.46 -11.48
C ASP A 8 9.70 -11.37 -11.10
N ASN A 9 10.86 -11.39 -11.77
CA ASN A 9 11.97 -10.44 -11.64
C ASN A 9 11.92 -9.27 -12.64
N HIS A 10 10.77 -8.97 -13.25
CA HIS A 10 10.69 -7.83 -14.15
C HIS A 10 11.02 -6.53 -13.38
N PRO A 11 11.99 -5.71 -13.86
CA PRO A 11 12.55 -4.59 -13.10
C PRO A 11 11.50 -3.57 -12.67
N VAL A 12 10.45 -3.38 -13.49
CA VAL A 12 9.30 -2.51 -13.17
C VAL A 12 8.55 -2.96 -11.92
N VAL A 13 8.40 -4.27 -11.71
CA VAL A 13 7.65 -4.76 -10.56
C VAL A 13 8.51 -4.71 -9.30
N LEU A 14 9.83 -4.88 -9.44
CA LEU A 14 10.78 -4.63 -8.36
C LEU A 14 10.78 -3.14 -7.97
N SER A 15 10.80 -2.23 -8.94
CA SER A 15 10.76 -0.79 -8.68
C SER A 15 9.46 -0.34 -8.03
N LEU A 16 8.31 -0.93 -8.42
CA LEU A 16 7.03 -0.68 -7.76
C LEU A 16 7.03 -1.17 -6.31
N ARG A 17 7.66 -2.32 -6.01
CA ARG A 17 7.79 -2.82 -4.63
C ARG A 17 8.68 -1.93 -3.77
N THR A 18 9.80 -1.46 -4.32
CA THR A 18 10.66 -0.51 -3.60
C THR A 18 9.96 0.83 -3.40
N ALA A 19 9.19 1.30 -4.39
CA ALA A 19 8.39 2.51 -4.25
C ALA A 19 7.36 2.35 -3.12
N ALA A 20 6.58 1.26 -3.12
CA ALA A 20 5.62 0.95 -2.07
C ALA A 20 6.28 0.90 -0.68
N LEU A 21 7.46 0.29 -0.57
CA LEU A 21 8.21 0.22 0.68
C LEU A 21 8.63 1.61 1.17
N LEU A 22 9.17 2.45 0.29
CA LEU A 22 9.62 3.79 0.65
C LEU A 22 8.44 4.72 1.01
N THR A 23 7.35 4.67 0.25
CA THR A 23 6.16 5.49 0.51
C THR A 23 5.45 5.07 1.79
N SER A 24 5.35 3.76 2.05
CA SER A 24 4.79 3.26 3.31
C SER A 24 5.69 3.53 4.52
N ALA A 25 7.02 3.48 4.37
CA ALA A 25 7.94 3.87 5.43
C ALA A 25 7.83 5.37 5.76
N ALA A 26 7.76 6.24 4.75
CA ALA A 26 7.57 7.67 4.96
C ALA A 26 6.24 7.94 5.68
N GLY A 27 5.14 7.35 5.22
CA GLY A 27 3.83 7.51 5.86
C GLY A 27 3.79 6.98 7.28
N PHE A 28 4.42 5.82 7.52
CA PHE A 28 4.53 5.22 8.86
C PHE A 28 5.28 6.13 9.83
N ILE A 29 6.45 6.65 9.44
CA ILE A 29 7.26 7.54 10.30
C ILE A 29 6.50 8.85 10.58
N SER A 30 5.89 9.45 9.56
CA SER A 30 5.16 10.71 9.71
C SER A 30 3.92 10.56 10.60
N LEU A 31 3.12 9.49 10.44
CA LEU A 31 1.95 9.24 11.29
C LEU A 31 2.35 8.87 12.72
N ALA A 32 3.38 8.03 12.88
CA ALA A 32 3.87 7.67 14.21
C ALA A 32 4.36 8.90 14.98
N TRP A 33 5.10 9.79 14.29
CA TRP A 33 5.51 11.07 14.88
C TRP A 33 4.31 11.97 15.18
N SER A 34 3.33 12.09 14.27
CA SER A 34 2.16 12.93 14.51
C SER A 34 1.38 12.49 15.75
N ILE A 35 1.10 11.18 15.88
CA ILE A 35 0.34 10.61 16.99
C ILE A 35 0.98 10.94 18.35
N THR A 36 2.32 10.90 18.46
CA THR A 36 2.98 11.23 19.73
C THR A 36 2.91 12.73 20.06
N HIS A 37 2.62 13.59 19.09
CA HIS A 37 2.51 15.04 19.28
C HIS A 37 1.07 15.51 19.48
N HIS A 38 0.08 14.60 19.48
CA HIS A 38 -1.31 14.89 19.80
C HIS A 38 -1.58 15.06 21.30
N GLU A 39 -0.66 14.68 22.20
CA GLU A 39 -0.86 14.78 23.66
C GLU A 39 -1.12 16.21 24.19
N GLY A 40 -0.82 17.25 23.39
CA GLY A 40 -1.02 18.66 23.74
C GLY A 40 -2.03 19.42 22.87
N ILE A 41 -2.76 18.71 22.00
CA ILE A 41 -3.61 19.29 20.96
C ILE A 41 -5.08 18.87 21.18
N SER A 42 -6.00 19.79 20.90
CA SER A 42 -7.41 19.44 20.71
C SER A 42 -7.58 18.84 19.33
N ASP A 43 -7.67 17.52 19.28
CA ASP A 43 -8.01 16.78 18.10
C ASP A 43 -9.41 16.19 18.30
N ASP A 44 -10.41 16.63 17.53
CA ASP A 44 -11.78 16.14 17.63
C ASP A 44 -11.92 14.67 17.12
N GLY A 45 -11.03 13.77 17.56
CA GLY A 45 -10.87 12.39 17.10
C GLY A 45 -9.84 12.18 15.99
N ALA A 46 -9.09 13.22 15.57
CA ALA A 46 -8.15 13.12 14.45
C ALA A 46 -6.94 12.20 14.75
N GLY A 47 -6.37 12.25 15.94
CA GLY A 47 -5.32 11.36 16.41
C GLY A 47 -5.79 9.90 16.50
N SER A 48 -7.05 9.67 16.86
CA SER A 48 -7.65 8.33 16.85
C SER A 48 -7.71 7.74 15.44
N ILE A 49 -8.17 8.49 14.44
CA ILE A 49 -8.20 7.98 13.06
C ILE A 49 -6.79 7.80 12.49
N ASN A 50 -5.84 8.67 12.84
CA ASN A 50 -4.44 8.53 12.43
C ASN A 50 -3.81 7.22 12.95
N SER A 51 -4.20 6.74 14.14
CA SER A 51 -3.75 5.43 14.64
C SER A 51 -4.23 4.26 13.77
N VAL A 52 -5.44 4.36 13.21
CA VAL A 52 -6.00 3.37 12.29
C VAL A 52 -5.25 3.42 10.95
N VAL A 53 -4.99 4.61 10.42
CA VAL A 53 -4.20 4.80 9.19
C VAL A 53 -2.76 4.29 9.39
N LEU A 54 -2.18 4.51 10.57
CA LEU A 54 -0.86 3.97 10.93
C LEU A 54 -0.85 2.44 10.86
N GLY A 55 -1.89 1.78 11.37
CA GLY A 55 -2.02 0.32 11.28
C GLY A 55 -2.06 -0.19 9.84
N THR A 56 -2.81 0.48 8.96
CA THR A 56 -2.92 0.07 7.55
C THR A 56 -1.66 0.33 6.75
N ILE A 57 -0.95 1.44 7.02
CA ILE A 57 0.32 1.73 6.34
C ILE A 57 1.43 0.80 6.85
N ALA A 58 1.43 0.43 8.13
CA ALA A 58 2.34 -0.56 8.70
C ALA A 58 2.15 -1.94 8.04
N TYR A 59 0.89 -2.35 7.81
CA TYR A 59 0.59 -3.56 7.06
C TYR A 59 1.18 -3.50 5.63
N ALA A 60 0.99 -2.40 4.92
CA ALA A 60 1.52 -2.23 3.57
C ALA A 60 3.06 -2.23 3.53
N PHE A 61 3.71 -1.65 4.55
CA PHE A 61 5.16 -1.69 4.73
C PHE A 61 5.66 -3.13 4.93
N LEU A 62 5.08 -3.85 5.89
CA LEU A 62 5.45 -5.23 6.19
C LEU A 62 5.21 -6.15 4.99
N TRP A 63 4.07 -5.99 4.32
CA TRP A 63 3.76 -6.77 3.12
C TRP A 63 4.74 -6.48 1.99
N SER A 64 5.08 -5.21 1.75
CA SER A 64 6.06 -4.84 0.72
C SER A 64 7.44 -5.42 1.01
N LEU A 65 7.86 -5.44 2.28
CA LEU A 65 9.10 -6.06 2.72
C LEU A 65 9.09 -7.58 2.51
N VAL A 66 8.01 -8.26 2.90
CA VAL A 66 7.83 -9.71 2.68
C VAL A 66 7.82 -10.03 1.18
N ALA A 67 7.08 -9.28 0.36
CA ALA A 67 7.02 -9.49 -1.07
C ALA A 67 8.39 -9.29 -1.75
N LEU A 68 9.18 -8.32 -1.28
CA LEU A 68 10.53 -8.05 -1.80
C LEU A 68 11.51 -9.15 -1.39
N THR A 69 11.49 -9.60 -0.13
CA THR A 69 12.34 -10.71 0.34
C THR A 69 12.03 -12.02 -0.38
N ILE A 70 10.74 -12.33 -0.58
CA ILE A 70 10.33 -13.52 -1.34
C ILE A 70 10.90 -13.48 -2.77
N ARG A 71 10.89 -12.33 -3.44
CA ARG A 71 11.39 -12.20 -4.83
C ARG A 71 12.90 -12.28 -4.95
N LEU A 72 13.63 -11.92 -3.89
CA LEU A 72 15.07 -12.10 -3.83
C LEU A 72 15.46 -13.57 -3.62
N ILE A 73 14.55 -14.41 -3.12
CA ILE A 73 14.74 -15.84 -2.95
C ILE A 73 14.25 -16.57 -4.23
N PRO A 74 15.02 -17.52 -4.80
CA PRO A 74 14.64 -18.22 -6.03
C PRO A 74 13.54 -19.28 -5.80
N ARG A 75 12.37 -18.86 -5.29
CA ARG A 75 11.18 -19.72 -5.13
C ARG A 75 10.02 -19.18 -5.94
N ARG A 76 9.40 -20.07 -6.72
CA ARG A 76 8.17 -19.75 -7.47
C ARG A 76 7.00 -19.73 -6.51
N ILE A 77 6.36 -18.57 -6.36
CA ILE A 77 5.12 -18.40 -5.61
C ILE A 77 4.00 -18.13 -6.60
N HIS A 78 2.82 -18.69 -6.32
CA HIS A 78 1.65 -18.47 -7.17
C HIS A 78 1.26 -16.97 -7.18
N PRO A 79 1.07 -16.33 -8.35
CA PRO A 79 0.82 -14.90 -8.47
C PRO A 79 -0.46 -14.44 -7.73
N GLY A 80 -1.41 -15.36 -7.52
CA GLY A 80 -2.62 -15.11 -6.75
C GLY A 80 -2.39 -14.74 -5.28
N ILE A 81 -1.26 -15.15 -4.67
CA ILE A 81 -0.90 -14.71 -3.31
C ILE A 81 -0.59 -13.22 -3.33
N TYR A 82 0.25 -12.75 -4.26
CA TYR A 82 0.54 -11.33 -4.39
C TYR A 82 -0.73 -10.50 -4.61
N LEU A 83 -1.60 -10.98 -5.49
CA LEU A 83 -2.89 -10.31 -5.76
C LEU A 83 -3.72 -10.11 -4.48
N ALA A 84 -3.89 -11.15 -3.66
CA ALA A 84 -4.73 -11.08 -2.47
C ALA A 84 -4.21 -10.06 -1.45
N PHE A 85 -2.92 -10.15 -1.10
CA PHE A 85 -2.32 -9.26 -0.11
C PHE A 85 -2.14 -7.83 -0.63
N ASP A 86 -1.82 -7.64 -1.92
CA ASP A 86 -1.80 -6.30 -2.53
C ASP A 86 -3.18 -5.66 -2.54
N MET A 87 -4.23 -6.45 -2.77
CA MET A 87 -5.60 -5.96 -2.75
C MET A 87 -6.04 -5.57 -1.34
N ILE A 88 -5.62 -6.32 -0.30
CA ILE A 88 -5.84 -5.93 1.10
C ILE A 88 -5.11 -4.61 1.39
N ALA A 89 -3.83 -4.49 1.00
CA ALA A 89 -3.04 -3.28 1.24
C ALA A 89 -3.63 -2.06 0.51
N PHE A 90 -4.11 -2.26 -0.72
CA PHE A 90 -4.80 -1.25 -1.51
C PHE A 90 -6.10 -0.81 -0.83
N LEU A 91 -7.01 -1.73 -0.53
CA LEU A 91 -8.31 -1.41 0.05
C LEU A 91 -8.18 -0.81 1.44
N ALA A 92 -7.32 -1.38 2.29
CA ALA A 92 -7.11 -0.89 3.64
C ALA A 92 -6.66 0.57 3.63
N ASN A 93 -5.59 0.90 2.90
CA ASN A 93 -5.09 2.28 2.82
C ASN A 93 -6.04 3.22 2.09
N ALA A 94 -6.76 2.75 1.07
CA ALA A 94 -7.72 3.59 0.35
C ALA A 94 -8.89 3.98 1.26
N ILE A 95 -9.44 3.03 2.01
CA ILE A 95 -10.57 3.27 2.91
C ILE A 95 -10.14 4.13 4.09
N THR A 96 -9.11 3.72 4.84
CA THR A 96 -8.67 4.44 6.04
C THR A 96 -8.07 5.80 5.69
N GLY A 97 -7.31 5.90 4.60
CA GLY A 97 -6.77 7.16 4.11
C GLY A 97 -7.87 8.15 3.69
N SER A 98 -8.95 7.67 3.06
CA SER A 98 -10.09 8.52 2.68
C SER A 98 -10.88 8.99 3.92
N ILE A 99 -11.14 8.09 4.88
CA ILE A 99 -11.83 8.46 6.13
C ILE A 99 -10.96 9.44 6.92
N GLY A 100 -9.67 9.16 7.05
CA GLY A 100 -8.72 10.02 7.74
C GLY A 100 -8.62 11.41 7.12
N LEU A 101 -8.56 11.49 5.78
CA LEU A 101 -8.58 12.77 5.08
C LEU A 101 -9.90 13.53 5.29
N ALA A 102 -11.04 12.84 5.32
CA ALA A 102 -12.34 13.44 5.59
C ALA A 102 -12.44 14.00 7.01
N VAL A 103 -11.84 13.33 8.00
CA VAL A 103 -11.74 13.80 9.38
C VAL A 103 -10.75 14.97 9.51
N LEU A 104 -9.67 14.97 8.72
CA LEU A 104 -8.66 16.03 8.73
C LEU A 104 -9.12 17.29 7.98
N ALA A 105 -10.05 17.18 7.03
CA ALA A 105 -10.55 18.29 6.22
C ALA A 105 -10.95 19.56 7.02
N PRO A 106 -11.77 19.49 8.08
CA PRO A 106 -12.11 20.67 8.88
C PRO A 106 -10.89 21.30 9.57
N VAL A 107 -9.91 20.48 9.98
CA VAL A 107 -8.67 20.96 10.62
C VAL A 107 -7.77 21.66 9.60
N MET A 108 -7.79 21.29 8.32
CA MET A 108 -7.00 21.99 7.31
C MET A 108 -7.43 23.44 7.11
N GLU A 109 -8.69 23.77 7.40
CA GLU A 109 -9.22 25.14 7.30
C GLU A 109 -9.03 25.93 8.61
N GLY A 110 -9.16 25.26 9.76
CA GLY A 110 -9.14 25.91 11.09
C GLY A 110 -7.82 25.82 11.86
N GLY A 111 -6.92 24.90 11.48
CA GLY A 111 -5.73 24.56 12.26
C GLY A 111 -6.06 23.78 13.54
N TYR A 112 -5.00 23.26 14.19
CA TYR A 112 -5.12 22.61 15.50
C TYR A 112 -5.13 23.63 16.63
N SER A 113 -6.01 23.43 17.61
CA SER A 113 -6.02 24.23 18.85
C SER A 113 -5.08 23.62 19.90
N CYS A 114 -4.18 24.45 20.43
CA CYS A 114 -3.18 24.02 21.41
C CYS A 114 -3.64 24.22 22.86
N TYR A 115 -3.46 23.21 23.72
CA TYR A 115 -3.73 23.31 25.16
C TYR A 115 -2.49 23.60 26.01
N SER A 116 -1.29 23.37 25.45
CA SER A 116 -0.01 23.45 26.16
C SER A 116 0.88 24.58 25.62
N THR A 117 1.62 25.26 26.51
CA THR A 117 2.68 26.20 26.14
C THR A 117 3.84 25.43 25.50
N GLY A 118 4.08 25.64 24.20
CA GLY A 118 5.09 24.91 23.41
C GLY A 118 4.49 23.95 22.37
N CYS A 119 3.16 23.92 22.23
CA CYS A 119 2.48 23.18 21.17
C CYS A 119 2.63 23.89 19.81
N ASP A 120 2.96 23.11 18.78
CA ASP A 120 3.06 23.55 17.39
C ASP A 120 2.08 22.75 16.53
N GLY A 121 0.82 23.16 16.58
CA GLY A 121 -0.26 22.54 15.80
C GLY A 121 -0.09 22.67 14.29
N ASP A 122 0.61 23.71 13.79
CA ASP A 122 0.88 23.87 12.36
C ASP A 122 1.90 22.84 11.87
N ALA A 123 2.95 22.58 12.67
CA ALA A 123 3.90 21.52 12.35
C ALA A 123 3.22 20.13 12.29
N VAL A 124 2.36 19.82 13.26
CA VAL A 124 1.59 18.56 13.28
C VAL A 124 0.71 18.43 12.04
N LEU A 125 -0.07 19.47 11.72
CA LEU A 125 -0.93 19.49 10.54
C LEU A 125 -0.16 19.28 9.22
N ARG A 126 0.99 19.95 9.05
CA ARG A 126 1.83 19.78 7.86
C ARG A 126 2.37 18.36 7.71
N VAL A 127 2.80 17.75 8.82
CA VAL A 127 3.30 16.37 8.80
C VAL A 127 2.18 15.39 8.49
N GLU A 128 0.96 15.63 8.99
CA GLU A 128 -0.21 14.80 8.66
C GLU A 128 -0.60 14.92 7.19
N ILE A 129 -0.67 16.14 6.65
CA ILE A 129 -0.95 16.34 5.23
C ILE A 129 0.09 15.60 4.38
N PHE A 130 1.37 15.74 4.70
CA PHE A 130 2.43 14.98 4.03
C PHE A 130 2.21 13.47 4.14
N ALA A 131 1.85 12.98 5.33
CA ALA A 131 1.55 11.57 5.57
C ALA A 131 0.39 11.06 4.70
N TYR A 132 -0.71 11.80 4.63
CA TYR A 132 -1.85 11.44 3.78
C TYR A 132 -1.47 11.43 2.30
N VAL A 133 -0.67 12.40 1.83
CA VAL A 133 -0.17 12.41 0.45
C VAL A 133 0.61 11.14 0.15
N VAL A 134 1.56 10.74 1.01
CA VAL A 134 2.35 9.52 0.77
C VAL A 134 1.50 8.24 0.92
N VAL A 135 0.48 8.22 1.76
CA VAL A 135 -0.51 7.13 1.84
C VAL A 135 -1.25 6.98 0.51
N PHE A 136 -1.72 8.08 -0.10
CA PHE A 136 -2.39 8.02 -1.41
C PHE A 136 -1.44 7.63 -2.55
N VAL A 137 -0.18 8.08 -2.52
CA VAL A 137 0.83 7.57 -3.46
C VAL A 137 0.99 6.05 -3.28
N ASN A 138 1.03 5.56 -2.04
CA ASN A 138 1.11 4.13 -1.75
C ASN A 138 -0.12 3.36 -2.28
N VAL A 139 -1.32 3.92 -2.15
CA VAL A 139 -2.56 3.36 -2.73
C VAL A 139 -2.43 3.19 -4.25
N VAL A 140 -1.92 4.21 -4.95
CA VAL A 140 -1.72 4.14 -6.40
C VAL A 140 -0.71 3.06 -6.77
N VAL A 141 0.40 2.94 -6.03
CA VAL A 141 1.41 1.91 -6.27
C VAL A 141 0.83 0.50 -6.05
N HIS A 142 0.09 0.28 -4.97
CA HIS A 142 -0.58 -1.02 -4.74
C HIS A 142 -1.63 -1.33 -5.79
N LEU A 143 -2.37 -0.34 -6.29
CA LEU A 143 -3.30 -0.53 -7.41
C LEU A 143 -2.57 -1.02 -8.67
N MET A 144 -1.43 -0.42 -9.01
CA MET A 144 -0.61 -0.88 -10.14
C MET A 144 -0.14 -2.33 -9.96
N LEU A 145 0.24 -2.71 -8.73
CA LEU A 145 0.62 -4.08 -8.39
C LEU A 145 -0.55 -5.07 -8.51
N VAL A 146 -1.75 -4.69 -8.06
CA VAL A 146 -2.98 -5.47 -8.19
C VAL A 146 -3.34 -5.69 -9.66
N VAL A 147 -3.28 -4.65 -10.48
CA VAL A 147 -3.54 -4.74 -11.93
C VAL A 147 -2.54 -5.70 -12.59
N TRP A 148 -1.26 -5.57 -12.26
CA TRP A 148 -0.23 -6.46 -12.77
C TRP A 148 -0.45 -7.92 -12.35
N ALA A 149 -0.72 -8.17 -11.07
CA ALA A 149 -0.94 -9.51 -10.54
C ALA A 149 -2.21 -10.15 -11.12
N SER A 150 -3.27 -9.36 -11.34
CA SER A 150 -4.50 -9.80 -12.01
C SER A 150 -4.24 -10.23 -13.44
N TRP A 151 -3.46 -9.42 -14.17
CA TRP A 151 -3.06 -9.74 -15.54
C TRP A 151 -2.18 -10.99 -15.62
N ALA A 152 -1.24 -11.15 -14.68
CA ALA A 152 -0.41 -12.35 -14.56
C ALA A 152 -1.25 -13.61 -14.33
N CYS A 153 -2.19 -13.57 -13.37
CA CYS A 153 -3.12 -14.67 -13.08
C CYS A 153 -3.99 -15.02 -14.30
N HIS A 154 -4.51 -14.01 -15.00
CA HIS A 154 -5.32 -14.22 -16.20
C HIS A 154 -4.52 -14.87 -17.34
N THR A 155 -3.27 -14.45 -17.53
CA THR A 155 -2.37 -15.01 -18.54
C THR A 155 -2.03 -16.47 -18.24
N GLU A 156 -1.75 -16.80 -16.97
CA GLU A 156 -1.50 -18.18 -16.54
C GLU A 156 -2.72 -19.09 -16.77
N ARG A 157 -3.93 -18.59 -16.48
CA ARG A 157 -5.18 -19.33 -16.74
C ARG A 157 -5.37 -19.62 -18.23
N ARG A 158 -5.06 -18.67 -19.12
CA ARG A 158 -5.15 -18.89 -20.57
C ARG A 158 -4.12 -19.91 -21.06
N GLY A 159 -2.88 -19.83 -20.58
CA GLY A 159 -1.83 -20.80 -20.94
C GLY A 159 -2.20 -22.24 -20.60
N LYS A 160 -2.82 -22.48 -19.44
CA LYS A 160 -3.30 -23.81 -19.03
C LYS A 160 -4.43 -24.34 -19.91
N ARG A 161 -5.34 -23.47 -20.39
CA ARG A 161 -6.46 -23.86 -21.27
C ARG A 161 -5.96 -24.26 -22.66
N THR A 162 -5.06 -23.49 -23.26
CA THR A 162 -4.48 -23.82 -24.57
C THR A 162 -3.63 -25.09 -24.53
N GLY A 163 -2.90 -25.33 -23.43
CA GLY A 163 -2.12 -26.56 -23.24
C GLY A 163 -2.99 -27.82 -23.09
N LYS A 164 -4.18 -27.71 -22.48
CA LYS A 164 -5.12 -28.83 -22.40
C LYS A 164 -5.69 -29.19 -23.78
N ASN A 165 -6.15 -28.21 -24.53
CA ASN A 165 -6.75 -28.45 -25.85
C ASN A 165 -5.73 -29.04 -26.85
N GLY A 166 -4.46 -28.63 -26.77
CA GLY A 166 -3.41 -29.19 -27.62
C GLY A 166 -2.95 -30.60 -27.23
N LEU A 167 -3.20 -31.05 -25.99
CA LEU A 167 -2.96 -32.43 -25.57
C LEU A 167 -4.11 -33.35 -26.03
N GLU A 168 -5.35 -32.87 -26.00
CA GLU A 168 -6.50 -33.62 -26.52
C GLU A 168 -6.44 -33.80 -28.05
N GLU A 169 -5.86 -32.85 -28.81
CA GLU A 169 -5.65 -33.00 -30.27
C GLU A 169 -4.53 -33.99 -30.66
N ILE A 170 -3.63 -34.36 -29.75
CA ILE A 170 -2.53 -35.31 -30.04
C ILE A 170 -2.91 -36.76 -29.68
N GLU A 171 -3.95 -36.95 -28.86
CA GLU A 171 -4.47 -38.27 -28.48
C GLU A 171 -5.59 -38.80 -29.40
N LEU A 172 -5.92 -38.08 -30.47
CA LEU A 172 -6.89 -38.45 -31.53
C LEU A 172 -6.20 -38.69 -32.87
#